data_AF-A0A920EPV7-F1
#
_entry.id   AF-A0A920EPV7-F1
#
_cell.length_a   1.000
_cell.length_b   1.000
_cell.length_c   1.000
_cell.angle_alpha   90.00
_cell.angle_beta   90.00
_cell.angle_gamma   90.00
#
_symmetry.space_group_name_H-M   'P 1'
#
loop_
_entity.id
_entity.type
_entity.pdbx_description
1 polymer ?
#
loop_
_entity_poly.entity_id
_entity_poly.type
_entity_poly.pdbx_seq_one_letter_code
_entity_poly.pdbx_strand_id
1 'polypeptide(L)' 'MKALSDATQYEAVLAYCIERTLSGYDQAIHYGRLSGYLTLDNKLTIQGQMLARTLTNLNGT' A
#
# COMPACT_ATOMS: atom_id res chain seq x y z
N MET A 1 -3.55 11.37 16.19
CA MET A 1 -2.94 10.87 14.94
C MET A 1 -3.48 11.70 13.78
N LYS A 2 -2.61 12.36 13.01
CA LYS A 2 -3.02 13.08 11.80
C LYS A 2 -3.45 12.04 10.77
N ALA A 3 -4.67 12.12 10.27
CA ALA A 3 -5.10 11.25 9.18
C ALA A 3 -4.20 11.50 7.97
N LEU A 4 -3.57 10.44 7.46
CA LEU A 4 -2.77 10.51 6.24
C LEU A 4 -3.71 10.72 5.06
N SER A 5 -3.29 11.54 4.10
CA SER A 5 -4.03 11.68 2.85
C SER A 5 -4.11 10.34 2.12
N ASP A 6 -5.15 10.13 1.32
CA ASP A 6 -5.34 8.91 0.53
C ASP A 6 -4.14 8.64 -0.39
N ALA A 7 -3.52 9.70 -0.93
CA ALA A 7 -2.30 9.61 -1.72
C ALA A 7 -1.13 9.06 -0.89
N THR A 8 -0.91 9.57 0.33
CA THR A 8 0.17 9.08 1.21
C THR A 8 -0.03 7.62 1.61
N GLN A 9 -1.27 7.22 1.88
CA GLN A 9 -1.57 5.81 2.19
C GLN A 9 -1.32 4.91 0.99
N TYR A 10 -1.68 5.37 -0.21
CA TYR A 10 -1.48 4.62 -1.44
C TYR A 10 0.01 4.42 -1.72
N GLU A 11 0.81 5.49 -1.63
CA GLU A 11 2.26 5.43 -1.82
C GLU A 11 2.94 4.48 -0.82
N ALA A 12 2.52 4.48 0.45
CA ALA A 12 3.07 3.56 1.45
C ALA A 12 2.80 2.09 1.11
N VAL A 13 1.58 1.78 0.67
CA VAL A 13 1.19 0.42 0.26
C VAL A 13 1.91 0.02 -1.03
N LEU A 14 2.04 0.93 -1.97
CA LEU A 14 2.76 0.70 -3.23
C LEU A 14 4.25 0.43 -2.97
N ALA A 15 4.91 1.23 -2.14
CA ALA A 15 6.31 1.04 -1.74
C ALA A 15 6.51 -0.34 -1.11
N TYR A 16 5.63 -0.73 -0.18
CA TYR A 16 5.65 -2.08 0.40
C TYR A 16 5.52 -3.17 -0.67
N CYS A 17 4.62 -3.01 -1.64
CA CYS A 17 4.46 -3.99 -2.73
C CYS A 17 5.70 -4.08 -3.63
N ILE A 18 6.38 -2.95 -3.88
CA ILE A 18 7.64 -2.91 -4.63
C ILE A 18 8.73 -3.67 -3.87
N GLU A 19 8.89 -3.41 -2.57
CA GLU A 19 9.87 -4.12 -1.73
C GLU A 19 9.64 -5.63 -1.71
N ARG A 20 8.37 -6.09 -1.66
CA ARG A 20 8.03 -7.51 -1.64
C ARG A 20 8.26 -8.23 -2.96
N THR A 21 8.15 -7.51 -4.08
CA THR A 21 8.33 -8.10 -5.41
C THR A 21 9.75 -7.94 -5.94
N LEU A 22 10.56 -7.05 -5.36
CA LEU A 22 11.88 -6.65 -5.85
C LEU A 22 11.85 -6.29 -7.34
N SER A 23 10.73 -5.74 -7.79
CA SER A 23 10.42 -5.59 -9.20
C SER A 23 9.77 -4.25 -9.51
N GLY A 24 9.48 -4.03 -10.79
CA GLY A 24 8.89 -2.80 -11.29
C GLY A 24 7.43 -2.60 -10.88
N TYR A 25 6.95 -1.38 -11.13
CA TYR A 25 5.62 -0.89 -10.76
C TYR A 25 4.47 -1.85 -11.11
N ASP A 26 4.45 -2.40 -12.32
CA ASP A 26 3.36 -3.29 -12.77
C ASP A 26 3.26 -4.57 -11.95
N GLN A 27 4.39 -5.14 -11.53
CA GLN A 27 4.43 -6.35 -10.70
C GLN A 27 4.01 -6.03 -9.27
N ALA A 28 4.39 -4.86 -8.75
CA ALA A 28 3.92 -4.38 -7.45
C ALA A 28 2.40 -4.15 -7.43
N ILE A 29 1.83 -3.56 -8.49
CA ILE A 29 0.37 -3.38 -8.63
C ILE A 29 -0.33 -4.74 -8.70
N HIS A 30 0.19 -5.66 -9.52
CA HIS A 30 -0.37 -7.01 -9.62
C HIS A 30 -0.35 -7.73 -8.28
N TYR A 31 0.78 -7.67 -7.56
CA TYR A 31 0.91 -8.21 -6.20
C TYR A 31 -0.05 -7.56 -5.22
N GLY A 32 -0.19 -6.22 -5.23
CA GLY A 32 -1.10 -5.48 -4.37
C GLY A 32 -2.56 -5.87 -4.59
N ARG A 33 -2.96 -6.14 -5.84
CA ARG A 33 -4.29 -6.67 -6.19
C ARG A 33 -4.49 -8.10 -5.68
N LEU A 34 -3.54 -9.00 -5.93
CA LEU A 34 -3.60 -10.39 -5.46
C LEU A 34 -3.64 -10.48 -3.93
N SER A 35 -2.95 -9.57 -3.25
CA SER A 35 -2.90 -9.50 -1.79
C SER A 35 -4.12 -8.83 -1.17
N GLY A 36 -5.05 -8.32 -1.98
CA GLY A 36 -6.27 -7.66 -1.53
C GLY A 36 -6.08 -6.22 -1.04
N TYR A 37 -4.90 -5.63 -1.21
CA TYR A 37 -4.61 -4.25 -0.80
C TYR A 37 -5.13 -3.23 -1.82
N LEU A 38 -5.15 -3.60 -3.10
CA LEU A 38 -5.59 -2.76 -4.20
C LEU A 38 -6.81 -3.36 -4.91
N THR A 39 -7.72 -2.51 -5.36
CA THR A 39 -8.80 -2.88 -6.27
C THR A 39 -8.27 -3.08 -7.69
N LEU A 40 -9.12 -3.61 -8.58
CA LEU A 40 -8.83 -3.68 -10.01
C LEU A 40 -8.57 -2.31 -10.65
N ASP A 41 -9.12 -1.23 -10.07
CA ASP A 41 -8.90 0.16 -10.51
C ASP A 41 -7.69 0.82 -9.82
N ASN A 42 -6.83 0.04 -9.16
CA ASN A 42 -5.68 0.53 -8.39
C ASN A 42 -6.05 1.52 -7.28
N LYS A 43 -7.21 1.35 -6.66
CA LYS A 43 -7.58 2.11 -5.46
C LYS A 43 -7.30 1.28 -4.21
N LEU A 44 -7.05 1.93 -3.08
CA LEU A 44 -6.92 1.21 -1.82
C LEU A 44 -8.25 0.53 -1.44
N THR A 45 -8.13 -0.72 -1.01
CA THR A 45 -9.21 -1.38 -0.27
C THR A 45 -9.15 -0.99 1.21
N ILE A 46 -10.15 -1.41 1.99
CA ILE A 46 -10.11 -1.30 3.46
C ILE A 46 -8.85 -1.99 4.03
N GLN A 47 -8.47 -3.16 3.48
CA GLN A 47 -7.26 -3.87 3.90
C GLN A 47 -5.99 -3.10 3.55
N GLY A 48 -5.93 -2.50 2.36
CA GLY A 48 -4.82 -1.62 1.98
C GLY A 48 -4.68 -0.40 2.90
N GLN A 49 -5.79 0.24 3.28
CA GLN A 49 -5.78 1.35 4.24
C GLN A 49 -5.29 0.92 5.63
N MET A 50 -5.70 -0.28 6.10
CA MET A 50 -5.20 -0.82 7.36
C MET A 50 -3.69 -1.09 7.31
N LEU A 51 -3.20 -1.67 6.21
CA LEU A 51 -1.77 -1.87 5.99
C LEU A 51 -1.02 -0.54 5.99
N ALA A 52 -1.50 0.48 5.28
CA ALA A 52 -0.90 1.81 5.25
C ALA A 52 -0.73 2.41 6.65
N ARG A 53 -1.76 2.26 7.51
CA ARG A 53 -1.71 2.71 8.91
C ARG A 53 -0.66 1.93 9.71
N THR A 54 -0.58 0.62 9.54
CA THR A 54 0.45 -0.21 10.20
C THR A 54 1.85 0.19 9.78
N LEU A 55 2.10 0.36 8.47
CA LEU A 55 3.40 0.78 7.93
C LEU A 55 3.81 2.16 8.45
N THR A 56 2.86 3.09 8.56
CA THR A 56 3.16 4.43 9.06
C THR A 56 3.43 4.46 10.56
N ASN A 57 2.76 3.60 11.34
CA ASN A 57 3.03 3.47 12.77
C ASN A 57 4.38 2.80 13.06
N LEU A 58 4.83 1.89 12.19
CA LEU A 58 6.15 1.24 12.29
C LEU A 58 7.31 2.19 12.00
N ASN A 59 7.12 3.19 11.13
CA ASN A 59 8.15 4.17 10.78
C ASN A 59 8.24 5.36 11.77
N GLY A 60 7.48 5.33 12.86
CA GLY A 60 7.38 6.41 13.85
C GLY A 60 8.00 6.11 15.24
N THR A 61 8.73 5.01 15.39
CA THR A 61 9.51 4.63 16.59
C THR A 61 10.98 4.51 16.25
#